data_AF-A0A973LHQ0-F1
#
_entry.id   AF-A0A973LHQ0-F1
#
_cell.length_a   1.000
_cell.length_b   1.000
_cell.length_c   1.000
_cell.angle_alpha   90.00
_cell.angle_beta   90.00
_cell.angle_gamma   90.00
#
_symmetry.space_group_name_H-M   'P 1'
#
loop_
_entity.id
_entity.type
_entity.pdbx_description
1 polymer ?
#
loop_
_entity_poly.entity_id
_entity_poly.type
_entity_poly.pdbx_seq_one_letter_code
_entity_poly.pdbx_strand_id
1 'polypeptide(L)' 'SYTDLQSLLPQAAAVIEIPPSALQTIGTVDPARSVLAIRTYLRAYFDRFIHGHDSHLLDGPSPAFPEIEFLA' A
#
# COMPACT_ATOMS: atom_id res chain seq x y z
N SER A 1 2.45 -6.88 5.91
CA SER A 1 1.23 -7.71 5.85
C SER A 1 0.45 -7.27 4.62
N TYR A 2 0.02 -8.19 3.75
CA TYR A 2 -0.94 -7.87 2.69
C TYR A 2 -2.34 -8.25 3.21
N THR A 3 -3.07 -7.27 3.72
CA THR A 3 -4.36 -7.47 4.38
C THR A 3 -5.28 -6.29 4.12
N ASP A 4 -6.58 -6.55 3.98
CA ASP A 4 -7.58 -5.49 3.79
C ASP A 4 -7.80 -4.65 5.06
N LEU A 5 -7.25 -5.09 6.21
CA LEU A 5 -7.38 -4.40 7.49
C LEU A 5 -6.88 -2.95 7.43
N GLN A 6 -5.89 -2.64 6.59
CA GLN A 6 -5.45 -1.26 6.39
C GLN A 6 -6.59 -0.36 5.91
N SER A 7 -7.49 -0.87 5.07
CA SER A 7 -8.67 -0.14 4.60
C SER A 7 -9.87 -0.27 5.55
N LEU A 8 -10.06 -1.44 6.16
CA LEU A 8 -11.25 -1.77 6.93
C LEU A 8 -11.22 -1.23 8.36
N LEU A 9 -10.08 -1.26 9.06
CA LEU A 9 -10.00 -0.80 10.44
C LEU A 9 -10.34 0.69 10.61
N PRO A 10 -9.86 1.61 9.76
CA PRO A 10 -10.27 3.01 9.83
C PRO A 10 -11.77 3.22 9.60
N GLN A 11 -12.38 2.45 8.70
CA GLN A 11 -13.82 2.52 8.42
C GLN A 11 -14.63 1.96 9.59
N ALA A 12 -14.19 0.84 10.17
CA ALA A 12 -14.83 0.21 11.31
C ALA A 12 -14.72 1.09 12.56
N ALA A 13 -13.56 1.73 12.80
CA ALA A 13 -13.35 2.63 13.94
C ALA A 13 -14.32 3.84 13.97
N ALA A 14 -14.93 4.18 12.84
CA ALA A 14 -15.96 5.22 12.78
C ALA A 14 -17.33 4.76 13.31
N VAL A 15 -17.54 3.44 13.49
CA VAL A 15 -18.84 2.84 13.81
C VAL A 15 -18.78 1.96 15.06
N ILE A 16 -17.63 1.34 15.34
CA ILE A 16 -17.42 0.44 16.47
C ILE A 16 -16.13 0.79 17.22
N GLU A 17 -16.11 0.45 18.50
CA GLU A 17 -14.88 0.54 19.30
C GLU A 17 -13.89 -0.54 18.85
N ILE A 18 -12.69 -0.12 18.45
CA ILE A 18 -11.62 -1.01 17.99
C ILE A 18 -10.56 -1.07 19.10
N PRO A 19 -10.13 -2.26 19.54
CA PRO A 19 -9.06 -2.36 20.51
C PRO A 19 -7.75 -1.80 19.92
N PRO A 20 -6.97 -1.00 20.67
CA PRO A 20 -5.73 -0.40 20.17
C PRO A 20 -4.72 -1.42 19.61
N SER A 21 -4.75 -2.66 20.11
CA SER A 21 -3.92 -3.77 19.60
C SER A 21 -4.22 -4.14 18.15
N ALA A 22 -5.46 -3.97 17.67
CA ALA A 22 -5.81 -4.27 16.28
C ALA A 22 -5.10 -3.31 15.31
N LEU A 23 -4.94 -2.04 15.68
CA LEU A 23 -4.24 -1.03 14.88
C LEU A 23 -2.75 -1.33 14.72
N GLN A 24 -2.13 -2.05 15.67
CA GLN A 24 -0.73 -2.44 15.57
C GLN A 24 -0.48 -3.47 14.46
N THR A 25 -1.52 -4.18 14.00
CA THR A 25 -1.42 -5.22 12.97
C THR A 25 -1.18 -4.65 11.56
N ILE A 26 -1.52 -3.38 11.33
CA ILE A 26 -1.53 -2.76 9.99
C ILE A 26 -0.37 -1.79 9.73
N GLY A 27 0.52 -1.60 10.71
CA GLY A 27 1.63 -0.66 10.63
C GLY A 27 1.20 0.80 10.82
N THR A 28 2.10 1.73 10.52
CA THR A 28 1.92 3.18 10.76
C THR A 28 1.71 4.00 9.48
N VAL A 29 1.74 3.37 8.31
CA VAL A 29 1.48 4.03 7.03
C VAL A 29 0.02 4.47 6.99
N ASP A 30 -0.23 5.69 6.51
CA ASP A 30 -1.60 6.15 6.29
C ASP A 30 -2.39 5.14 5.42
N PRO A 31 -3.59 4.72 5.85
CA PRO A 31 -4.43 3.77 5.11
C PRO A 31 -4.62 4.08 3.62
N ALA A 32 -4.91 5.35 3.30
CA ALA A 32 -5.17 5.75 1.92
C ALA A 32 -3.89 5.72 1.07
N ARG A 33 -2.77 6.16 1.67
CA ARG A 33 -1.43 6.02 1.08
C ARG A 33 -1.07 4.57 0.78
N SER A 34 -1.31 3.66 1.74
CA SER A 34 -1.03 2.24 1.55
C SER A 34 -1.80 1.65 0.37
N VAL A 35 -3.11 1.91 0.27
CA VAL A 35 -3.95 1.46 -0.84
C VAL A 35 -3.48 2.07 -2.18
N LEU A 36 -3.12 3.35 -2.19
CA LEU A 36 -2.62 4.03 -3.38
C LEU A 36 -1.31 3.41 -3.87
N ALA A 37 -0.36 3.16 -2.96
CA ALA A 37 0.91 2.53 -3.29
C ALA A 37 0.70 1.12 -3.88
N ILE A 38 -0.09 0.27 -3.22
CA ILE A 38 -0.42 -1.09 -3.69
C ILE A 38 -0.99 -1.05 -5.11
N ARG A 39 -2.01 -0.21 -5.36
CA ARG A 39 -2.65 -0.10 -6.68
C ARG A 39 -1.69 0.41 -7.75
N THR A 40 -0.84 1.37 -7.41
CA THR A 40 0.10 1.96 -8.36
C THR A 40 1.19 0.97 -8.74
N TYR A 41 1.79 0.27 -7.77
CA TYR A 41 2.83 -0.71 -8.03
C TYR A 41 2.30 -1.97 -8.73
N LEU A 42 1.08 -2.42 -8.40
CA LEU A 42 0.42 -3.51 -9.13
C LEU A 42 0.15 -3.12 -10.59
N ARG A 43 -0.33 -1.89 -10.83
CA ARG A 43 -0.50 -1.39 -12.21
C ARG A 43 0.83 -1.35 -12.94
N ALA A 44 1.88 -0.78 -12.35
CA ALA A 44 3.19 -0.70 -12.98
C ALA A 44 3.76 -2.09 -13.35
N TYR A 45 3.49 -3.10 -12.52
CA TYR A 45 3.84 -4.49 -12.81
C TYR A 45 3.11 -5.02 -14.05
N PHE A 46 1.78 -4.89 -14.10
CA PHE A 46 1.01 -5.36 -15.25
C PHE A 46 1.31 -4.57 -16.52
N ASP A 47 1.48 -3.25 -16.41
CA ASP A 47 1.87 -2.39 -17.52
C ASP A 47 3.18 -2.87 -18.13
N ARG A 48 4.20 -3.15 -17.31
CA ARG A 48 5.51 -3.60 -17.79
C ARG A 48 5.48 -5.01 -18.38
N PHE A 49 4.93 -5.98 -17.66
CA PHE A 49 5.09 -7.40 -18.01
C PHE A 49 3.99 -7.97 -18.90
N ILE A 50 2.82 -7.33 -18.95
CA ILE A 50 1.70 -7.78 -19.79
C ILE A 50 1.47 -6.82 -20.95
N HIS A 51 1.55 -5.51 -20.71
CA HIS A 51 1.23 -4.49 -21.72
C HIS A 51 2.45 -3.90 -22.43
N GLY A 52 3.67 -4.21 -21.98
CA GLY A 52 4.92 -3.72 -22.58
C GLY A 52 5.17 -2.22 -22.39
N HIS A 53 4.55 -1.59 -21.40
CA HIS A 53 4.71 -0.18 -21.06
C HIS A 53 5.50 -0.03 -19.76
N ASP A 54 6.70 0.57 -19.85
CA ASP A 54 7.57 0.77 -18.68
C ASP A 54 7.45 2.20 -18.13
N SER A 55 6.98 2.31 -16.90
CA SER A 55 6.93 3.57 -16.16
C SER A 55 8.19 3.84 -15.33
N HIS A 56 9.13 2.90 -15.30
CA HIS A 56 10.32 2.89 -14.45
C HIS A 56 10.07 2.90 -12.94
N LEU A 57 8.80 2.82 -12.51
CA LEU A 57 8.43 2.80 -11.09
C LEU A 57 8.96 1.56 -10.35
N LEU A 58 9.21 0.47 -11.09
CA LEU A 58 9.74 -0.79 -10.55
C LEU A 58 11.27 -0.88 -10.58
N ASP A 59 11.96 0.19 -10.99
CA ASP A 59 13.43 0.19 -11.08
C ASP A 59 14.13 0.68 -9.81
N GLY A 60 13.39 1.28 -8.87
CA GLY A 60 13.95 1.72 -7.60
C GLY A 60 13.06 2.66 -6.78
N PRO A 61 13.61 3.24 -5.70
CA PRO A 61 12.88 4.13 -4.81
C PRO A 61 12.26 5.32 -5.55
N SER A 62 11.04 5.68 -5.16
CA SER A 62 10.30 6.80 -5.74
C SER A 62 10.00 7.86 -4.68
N PRO A 63 10.33 9.15 -4.91
CA PRO A 63 9.96 10.23 -4.00
C PRO A 63 8.45 10.38 -3.80
N ALA A 64 7.64 9.88 -4.74
CA ALA A 64 6.18 9.87 -4.62
C ALA A 64 5.66 8.81 -3.63
N PHE A 65 6.48 7.78 -3.35
CA PHE A 65 6.17 6.63 -2.49
C PHE A 65 7.34 6.33 -1.52
N PRO A 66 7.66 7.25 -0.60
CA PRO A 66 8.75 7.06 0.38
C PRO A 66 8.55 5.87 1.33
N GLU A 67 7.33 5.35 1.45
CA GLU A 67 7.00 4.15 2.23
C GLU A 67 7.38 2.83 1.53
N ILE A 68 7.82 2.87 0.26
CA ILE A 68 8.24 1.68 -0.50
C ILE A 68 9.75 1.59 -0.53
N GLU A 69 10.26 0.46 -0.05
CA GLU A 69 11.67 0.11 -0.08
C GLU A 69 11.94 -1.00 -1.11
N PHE A 70 13.06 -0.88 -1.81
CA PHE A 70 13.56 -1.91 -2.71
C PHE A 70 14.66 -2.70 -1.98
N LEU A 71 14.41 -3.99 -1.78
CA LEU A 71 15.36 -4.89 -1.14
C LEU A 71 16.42 -5.34 -2.17
N ALA A 72 17.67 -5.38 -1.74
CA ALA A 72 18.81 -5.84 -2.53
C ALA A 72 18.99 -7.37 -2.45
#